data_AF-A0A0U5GXX7-F1
#
_entry.id   AF-A0A0U5GXX7-F1
#
_cell.length_a   1.000
_cell.length_b   1.000
_cell.length_c   1.000
_cell.angle_alpha   90.00
_cell.angle_beta   90.00
_cell.angle_gamma   90.00
#
_symmetry.space_group_name_H-M   'P 1'
#
loop_
_entity.id
_entity.type
_entity.pdbx_description
1 polymer ?
#
loop_
_entity_poly.entity_id
_entity_poly.type
_entity_poly.pdbx_seq_one_letter_code
_entity_poly.pdbx_strand_id
1 'polypeptide(L)'
;MTHVVAGDLWRPLADALPDDVVTVDAAAVRDSVASDDPAVVVVDAATLADPAAAAVDDVRSTTDAAVVAVGATTLDADVACAATDEAAVAVAVERARHIAAYRRSVSDLYEACRERALGRPDEDVRERRQSADDQFASLPDDREAFAAALRTEADDG
;
A
#
# COMPACT_ATOMS: atom_id res chain seq x y z
N MET A 1 2.66 2.78 13.13
CA MET A 1 2.03 1.50 13.48
C MET A 1 2.90 0.35 12.98
N THR A 2 3.09 -0.68 13.79
CA THR A 2 3.86 -1.90 13.47
C THR A 2 2.92 -3.10 13.59
N HIS A 3 2.87 -3.98 12.59
CA HIS A 3 2.15 -5.24 12.71
C HIS A 3 3.11 -6.35 13.09
N VAL A 4 2.70 -7.23 13.99
CA VAL A 4 3.42 -8.44 14.38
C VAL A 4 2.60 -9.64 13.97
N VAL A 5 3.16 -10.43 13.07
CA VAL A 5 2.62 -11.69 12.58
C VAL A 5 3.39 -12.81 13.26
N ALA A 6 2.73 -13.49 14.18
CA ALA A 6 3.34 -14.54 15.00
C ALA A 6 2.31 -15.65 15.28
N GLY A 7 2.80 -16.84 15.64
CA GLY A 7 1.94 -17.90 16.18
C GLY A 7 1.49 -17.61 17.62
N ASP A 8 0.86 -18.59 18.28
CA ASP A 8 0.24 -18.47 19.61
C ASP A 8 1.18 -17.97 20.75
N LEU A 9 2.49 -17.88 20.52
CA LEU A 9 3.52 -17.52 21.50
C LEU A 9 4.09 -16.09 21.28
N TRP A 10 3.21 -15.12 21.06
CA TRP A 10 3.54 -13.76 20.57
C TRP A 10 3.86 -12.69 21.63
N ARG A 11 3.57 -12.93 22.92
CA ARG A 11 3.68 -11.91 23.99
C ARG A 11 5.06 -11.23 24.12
N PRO A 12 6.19 -11.96 24.11
CA PRO A 12 7.50 -11.34 24.30
C PRO A 12 7.90 -10.39 23.16
N LEU A 13 7.39 -10.62 21.95
CA LEU A 13 7.74 -9.83 20.78
C LEU A 13 6.96 -8.51 20.72
N ALA A 14 5.70 -8.53 21.14
CA ALA A 14 4.86 -7.34 21.21
C ALA A 14 5.36 -6.37 22.30
N ASP A 15 5.77 -6.90 23.46
CA ASP A 15 6.30 -6.12 24.59
C ASP A 15 7.65 -5.45 24.26
N ALA A 16 8.41 -5.99 23.31
CA ALA A 16 9.71 -5.48 22.88
C ALA A 16 9.64 -4.26 21.93
N LEU A 17 8.46 -3.96 21.39
CA LEU A 17 8.28 -2.96 20.33
C LEU A 17 7.56 -1.70 20.84
N PRO A 18 7.89 -0.51 20.31
CA PRO A 18 7.27 0.74 20.75
C PRO A 18 5.75 0.80 20.51
N ASP A 19 5.07 1.61 21.34
CA ASP A 19 3.64 1.66 21.75
C ASP A 19 2.48 1.52 20.72
N ASP A 20 2.71 1.20 19.45
CA ASP A 20 1.63 0.90 18.48
C ASP A 20 1.92 -0.42 17.74
N VAL A 21 1.62 -1.52 18.43
CA VAL A 21 1.77 -2.90 17.94
C VAL A 21 0.40 -3.53 17.75
N VAL A 22 0.12 -3.95 16.51
CA VAL A 22 -1.06 -4.77 16.19
C VAL A 22 -0.59 -6.20 15.99
N THR A 23 -1.20 -7.16 16.71
CA THR A 23 -0.89 -8.58 16.52
C THR A 23 -1.88 -9.18 15.55
N VAL A 24 -1.36 -9.97 14.60
CA VAL A 24 -2.14 -10.47 13.48
C VAL A 24 -1.80 -11.94 13.25
N ASP A 25 -2.82 -12.78 13.11
CA ASP A 25 -2.63 -14.15 12.69
C ASP A 25 -2.12 -14.20 11.24
N ALA A 26 -1.24 -15.16 10.94
CA ALA A 26 -0.70 -15.33 9.59
C ALA A 26 -1.80 -15.45 8.51
N ALA A 27 -2.95 -16.07 8.84
CA ALA A 27 -4.07 -16.21 7.91
C ALA A 27 -4.84 -14.90 7.65
N ALA A 28 -4.73 -13.91 8.54
CA ALA A 28 -5.41 -12.62 8.46
C ALA A 28 -4.46 -11.47 8.07
N VAL A 29 -3.17 -11.77 7.84
CA VAL A 29 -2.15 -10.74 7.58
C VAL A 29 -2.54 -9.84 6.42
N ARG A 30 -3.02 -10.44 5.31
CA ARG A 30 -3.39 -9.72 4.10
C ARG A 30 -4.48 -8.68 4.35
N ASP A 31 -5.57 -9.09 4.99
CA ASP A 31 -6.71 -8.20 5.25
C ASP A 31 -6.34 -7.10 6.25
N SER A 32 -5.54 -7.43 7.27
CA SER A 32 -5.09 -6.47 8.28
C SER A 32 -4.14 -5.42 7.70
N VAL A 33 -3.13 -5.83 6.90
CA VAL A 33 -2.21 -4.84 6.30
C VAL A 33 -2.89 -3.98 5.24
N ALA A 34 -3.91 -4.50 4.55
CA ALA A 34 -4.71 -3.72 3.61
C ALA A 34 -5.58 -2.65 4.32
N SER A 35 -6.09 -2.98 5.51
CA SER A 35 -6.92 -2.07 6.31
C SER A 35 -6.09 -0.96 6.96
N ASP A 36 -4.99 -1.35 7.60
CA ASP A 36 -4.31 -0.48 8.56
C ASP A 36 -3.06 0.21 7.97
N ASP A 37 -2.61 -0.24 6.79
CA ASP A 37 -1.44 0.26 6.06
C ASP A 37 -0.20 0.48 6.96
N PRO A 38 0.32 -0.59 7.60
CA PRO A 38 1.43 -0.46 8.53
C PRO A 38 2.74 -0.10 7.81
N ALA A 39 3.57 0.72 8.44
CA ALA A 39 4.89 1.04 7.90
C ALA A 39 5.88 -0.14 8.04
N VAL A 40 5.68 -1.01 9.03
CA VAL A 40 6.55 -2.15 9.33
C VAL A 40 5.70 -3.37 9.70
N VAL A 41 6.07 -4.53 9.14
CA VAL A 41 5.50 -5.83 9.49
C VAL A 41 6.61 -6.75 9.98
N VAL A 42 6.44 -7.33 11.16
CA VAL A 42 7.37 -8.29 11.76
C VAL A 42 6.77 -9.68 11.63
N VAL A 43 7.48 -10.60 11.00
CA VAL A 43 7.09 -12.00 10.83
C VAL A 43 7.99 -12.86 11.71
N ASP A 44 7.43 -13.46 12.75
CA ASP A 44 8.13 -14.43 13.58
C ASP A 44 8.12 -15.80 12.90
N ALA A 45 9.18 -16.05 12.12
CA ALA A 45 9.33 -17.27 11.35
C ALA A 45 9.60 -18.50 12.23
N ALA A 46 10.08 -18.31 13.46
CA ALA A 46 10.29 -19.41 14.39
C ALA A 46 8.97 -20.01 14.87
N THR A 47 7.94 -19.18 15.04
CA THR A 47 6.59 -19.63 15.44
C THR A 47 5.69 -19.98 14.26
N LEU A 48 6.03 -19.50 13.05
CA LEU A 48 5.25 -19.65 11.81
C LEU A 48 5.90 -20.59 10.78
N ALA A 49 6.64 -21.61 11.19
CA ALA A 49 7.56 -22.38 10.34
C ALA A 49 7.05 -22.78 8.92
N ASP A 50 5.76 -23.06 8.74
CA ASP A 50 5.15 -23.35 7.43
C ASP A 50 4.44 -22.15 6.74
N PRO A 51 3.72 -21.24 7.44
CA PRO A 51 3.15 -20.05 6.81
C PRO A 51 4.06 -18.82 6.68
N ALA A 52 5.29 -18.82 7.21
CA ALA A 52 6.12 -17.61 7.27
C ALA A 52 6.45 -17.02 5.88
N ALA A 53 6.79 -17.87 4.90
CA ALA A 53 7.04 -17.41 3.53
C ALA A 53 5.77 -16.84 2.87
N ALA A 54 4.64 -17.53 3.04
CA ALA A 54 3.34 -17.07 2.54
C ALA A 54 2.92 -15.73 3.16
N ALA A 55 3.16 -15.53 4.46
CA ALA A 55 2.86 -14.27 5.14
C ALA A 55 3.72 -13.11 4.59
N VAL A 56 5.01 -13.36 4.31
CA VAL A 56 5.89 -12.37 3.68
C VAL A 56 5.39 -12.02 2.27
N ASP A 57 5.00 -13.03 1.48
CA ASP A 57 4.45 -12.83 0.14
C ASP A 57 3.12 -12.06 0.16
N ASP A 58 2.23 -12.38 1.10
CA ASP A 58 0.95 -11.71 1.28
C ASP A 58 1.12 -10.23 1.63
N VAL A 59 2.05 -9.90 2.54
CA VAL A 59 2.39 -8.50 2.87
C VAL A 59 2.89 -7.76 1.64
N ARG A 60 3.88 -8.33 0.94
CA ARG A 60 4.48 -7.71 -0.25
C ARG A 60 3.52 -7.54 -1.41
N SER A 61 2.56 -8.43 -1.56
CA SER A 61 1.54 -8.32 -2.61
C SER A 61 0.49 -7.24 -2.33
N THR A 62 0.45 -6.70 -1.11
CA THR A 62 -0.63 -5.84 -0.62
C THR A 62 -0.15 -4.43 -0.23
N THR A 63 1.05 -4.30 0.35
CA THR A 63 1.60 -3.02 0.83
C THR A 63 3.11 -2.93 0.58
N ASP A 64 3.64 -1.71 0.60
CA ASP A 64 5.08 -1.41 0.53
C ASP A 64 5.76 -1.39 1.92
N ALA A 65 5.05 -1.88 2.95
CA ALA A 65 5.56 -2.00 4.31
C ALA A 65 6.93 -2.69 4.36
N ALA A 66 7.82 -2.21 5.25
CA ALA A 66 9.10 -2.88 5.45
C ALA A 66 8.91 -4.17 6.26
N VAL A 67 9.44 -5.29 5.75
CA VAL A 67 9.25 -6.61 6.36
C VAL A 67 10.48 -7.04 7.17
N VAL A 68 10.27 -7.43 8.43
CA VAL A 68 11.29 -8.01 9.31
C VAL A 68 11.00 -9.48 9.52
N ALA A 69 11.94 -10.36 9.16
CA ALA A 69 11.86 -11.78 9.51
C ALA A 69 12.66 -12.06 10.79
N VAL A 70 12.02 -12.65 11.79
CA VAL A 70 12.65 -13.05 13.07
C VAL A 70 12.80 -14.56 13.12
N GLY A 71 13.96 -15.06 13.54
CA GLY A 71 14.23 -16.49 13.68
C GLY A 71 14.48 -17.24 12.36
N ALA A 72 14.42 -16.56 11.22
CA ALA A 72 14.82 -17.09 9.91
C ALA A 72 15.55 -16.05 9.07
N THR A 73 16.63 -16.47 8.40
CA THR A 73 17.45 -15.59 7.53
C THR A 73 17.27 -15.85 6.04
N THR A 74 16.51 -16.88 5.67
CA THR A 74 16.30 -17.30 4.27
C THR A 74 15.01 -16.74 3.66
N LEU A 75 14.18 -16.08 4.47
CA LEU A 75 12.98 -15.41 3.97
C LEU A 75 13.37 -14.15 3.21
N ASP A 76 12.65 -13.85 2.14
CA ASP A 76 12.81 -12.63 1.36
C ASP A 76 12.21 -11.44 2.14
N ALA A 77 12.87 -11.05 3.23
CA ALA A 77 12.50 -9.91 4.08
C ALA A 77 13.51 -8.77 3.88
N ASP A 78 13.08 -7.53 4.16
CA ASP A 78 13.97 -6.37 4.08
C ASP A 78 15.06 -6.40 5.16
N VAL A 79 14.69 -6.93 6.33
CA VAL A 79 15.60 -7.14 7.45
C VAL A 79 15.43 -8.55 7.97
N ALA A 80 16.50 -9.33 7.94
CA ALA A 80 16.57 -10.63 8.59
C ALA A 80 17.20 -10.49 9.99
N CYS A 81 16.50 -10.95 11.01
CA CYS A 81 16.97 -11.05 12.39
C CYS A 81 17.04 -12.52 12.79
N ALA A 82 18.25 -13.08 12.84
CA ALA A 82 18.45 -14.47 13.25
C ALA A 82 18.15 -14.70 14.74
N ALA A 83 18.29 -13.66 15.56
CA ALA A 83 18.09 -13.72 16.99
C ALA A 83 16.64 -13.38 17.37
N THR A 84 16.15 -14.02 18.41
CA THR A 84 14.79 -13.83 18.94
C THR A 84 14.78 -13.02 20.24
N ASP A 85 15.93 -12.49 20.68
CA ASP A 85 15.97 -11.63 21.85
C ASP A 85 15.40 -10.24 21.55
N GLU A 86 14.77 -9.65 22.56
CA GLU A 86 14.00 -8.40 22.46
C GLU A 86 14.86 -7.24 21.92
N ALA A 87 16.11 -7.13 22.36
CA ALA A 87 17.00 -6.06 21.94
C ALA A 87 17.37 -6.17 20.45
N ALA A 88 17.68 -7.39 19.97
CA ALA A 88 17.94 -7.62 18.57
C ALA A 88 16.73 -7.34 17.69
N VAL A 89 15.53 -7.76 18.11
CA VAL A 89 14.27 -7.52 17.39
C VAL A 89 13.96 -6.02 17.34
N ALA A 90 14.11 -5.29 18.44
CA ALA A 90 13.90 -3.85 18.48
C ALA A 90 14.84 -3.10 17.51
N VAL A 91 16.13 -3.48 17.48
CA VAL A 91 17.10 -2.91 16.52
C VAL A 91 16.73 -3.24 15.07
N ALA A 92 16.26 -4.46 14.80
CA ALA A 92 15.81 -4.85 13.46
C ALA A 92 14.58 -4.05 13.02
N VAL A 93 13.62 -3.82 13.92
CA VAL A 93 12.44 -3.00 13.64
C VAL A 93 12.79 -1.54 13.42
N GLU A 94 13.68 -0.95 14.23
CA GLU A 94 14.16 0.43 13.99
C GLU A 94 14.85 0.55 12.63
N ARG A 95 15.62 -0.45 12.22
CA ARG A 95 16.20 -0.48 10.87
C ARG A 95 15.12 -0.55 9.79
N ALA A 96 14.08 -1.35 9.96
CA ALA A 96 12.97 -1.44 9.02
C ALA A 96 12.19 -0.11 8.94
N ARG A 97 12.00 0.60 10.06
CA ARG A 97 11.38 1.94 10.08
C ARG A 97 12.17 2.93 9.24
N HIS A 98 13.51 2.90 9.32
CA HIS A 98 14.34 3.74 8.46
C HIS A 98 14.20 3.38 6.97
N ILE A 99 14.08 2.10 6.63
CA ILE A 99 13.83 1.65 5.24
C ILE A 99 12.48 2.15 4.75
N ALA A 100 11.41 1.99 5.53
CA ALA A 100 10.08 2.46 5.18
C ALA A 100 10.05 4.00 5.00
N ALA A 101 10.66 4.75 5.91
CA ALA A 101 10.76 6.20 5.81
C ALA A 101 11.54 6.65 4.56
N TYR A 102 12.63 5.95 4.23
CA TYR A 102 13.39 6.22 3.01
C TYR A 102 12.58 5.95 1.75
N ARG A 103 11.88 4.80 1.66
CA ARG A 103 11.00 4.46 0.53
C ARG A 103 9.94 5.53 0.34
N ARG A 104 9.26 5.92 1.42
CA ARG A 104 8.26 6.99 1.40
C ARG A 104 8.84 8.31 0.89
N SER A 105 10.01 8.71 1.41
CA SER A 105 10.67 9.94 0.95
C SER A 105 11.03 9.90 -0.54
N VAL A 106 11.41 8.74 -1.09
CA VAL A 106 11.70 8.59 -2.53
C VAL A 106 10.40 8.64 -3.34
N SER A 107 9.35 7.98 -2.90
CA SER A 107 8.03 8.04 -3.54
C SER A 107 7.48 9.46 -3.55
N ASP A 108 7.53 10.18 -2.43
CA ASP A 108 7.10 11.58 -2.31
C ASP A 108 7.90 12.48 -3.26
N LEU A 109 9.22 12.27 -3.36
CA LEU A 109 10.08 13.00 -4.29
C LEU A 109 9.71 12.70 -5.75
N TYR A 110 9.50 11.43 -6.09
CA TYR A 110 9.08 11.02 -7.42
C TYR A 110 7.74 11.66 -7.81
N GLU A 111 6.77 11.63 -6.90
CA GLU A 111 5.46 12.27 -7.10
C GLU A 111 5.61 13.78 -7.28
N ALA A 112 6.39 14.45 -6.45
CA ALA A 112 6.65 15.89 -6.60
C ALA A 112 7.34 16.23 -7.93
N CYS A 113 8.30 15.41 -8.37
CA CYS A 113 8.94 15.55 -9.68
C CYS A 113 7.95 15.30 -10.83
N ARG A 114 7.08 14.29 -10.69
CA ARG A 114 6.05 13.97 -11.68
C ARG A 114 5.02 15.10 -11.80
N GLU A 115 4.51 15.61 -10.69
CA GLU A 115 3.60 16.76 -10.66
C GLU A 115 4.25 17.99 -11.30
N ARG A 116 5.54 18.24 -11.02
CA ARG A 116 6.25 19.38 -11.63
C ARG A 116 6.47 19.21 -13.13
N ALA A 117 6.78 18.00 -13.59
CA ALA A 117 7.13 17.73 -14.99
C ALA A 117 5.90 17.56 -15.90
N LEU A 118 4.83 16.96 -15.39
CA LEU A 118 3.61 16.64 -16.15
C LEU A 118 2.43 17.55 -15.78
N GLY A 119 2.60 18.46 -14.81
CA GLY A 119 1.49 19.10 -14.11
C GLY A 119 0.78 18.11 -13.17
N ARG A 120 -0.08 18.62 -12.28
CA ARG A 120 -1.23 17.81 -11.88
C ARG A 120 -2.06 17.58 -13.14
N PRO A 121 -2.74 16.42 -13.33
CA PRO A 121 -3.75 16.35 -14.38
C PRO A 121 -4.67 17.55 -14.14
N ASP A 122 -4.61 18.53 -15.05
CA ASP A 122 -5.32 19.80 -14.83
C ASP A 122 -6.74 19.42 -14.45
N GLU A 123 -7.25 20.02 -13.39
CA GLU A 123 -8.64 19.88 -12.98
C GLU A 123 -9.54 20.09 -14.22
N ASP A 124 -9.13 21.01 -15.10
CA ASP A 124 -9.62 21.21 -16.45
C ASP A 124 -9.76 19.94 -17.31
N VAL A 125 -8.82 18.98 -17.30
CA VAL A 125 -8.92 17.78 -18.14
C VAL A 125 -9.97 16.82 -17.58
N ARG A 126 -10.09 16.71 -16.26
CA ARG A 126 -11.17 15.92 -15.65
C ARG A 126 -12.52 16.60 -15.83
N GLU A 127 -12.61 17.91 -15.62
CA GLU A 127 -13.81 18.70 -15.87
C GLU A 127 -14.21 18.70 -17.35
N ARG A 128 -13.25 18.86 -18.28
CA ARG A 128 -13.52 18.77 -19.73
C ARG A 128 -13.98 17.38 -20.13
N ARG A 129 -13.41 16.33 -19.53
CA ARG A 129 -13.84 14.96 -19.80
C ARG A 129 -15.23 14.68 -19.24
N GLN A 130 -15.51 15.12 -18.02
CA GLN A 130 -16.83 15.00 -17.41
C GLN A 130 -17.88 15.80 -18.19
N SER A 131 -17.55 17.03 -18.60
CA SER A 131 -18.41 17.85 -19.45
C SER A 131 -18.66 17.20 -20.83
N ALA A 132 -17.65 16.56 -21.43
CA ALA A 132 -17.83 15.82 -22.67
C ALA A 132 -18.71 14.58 -22.48
N ASP A 133 -18.50 13.82 -21.40
CA ASP A 133 -19.30 12.64 -21.09
C ASP A 133 -20.77 13.02 -20.78
N ASP A 134 -21.00 14.12 -20.07
CA ASP A 134 -22.34 14.69 -19.81
C ASP A 134 -23.01 15.17 -21.11
N GLN A 135 -22.26 15.82 -22.00
CA GLN A 135 -22.75 16.20 -23.34
C GLN A 135 -23.13 14.96 -24.14
N PHE A 136 -22.30 13.91 -24.17
CA PHE A 136 -22.62 12.67 -24.86
C PHE A 136 -23.82 11.95 -24.26
N ALA A 137 -23.97 11.94 -22.92
CA ALA A 137 -25.11 11.34 -22.24
C ALA A 137 -26.41 12.13 -22.44
N SER A 138 -26.31 13.43 -22.72
CA SER A 138 -27.46 14.30 -23.03
C SER A 138 -27.96 14.18 -24.46
N LEU A 139 -27.20 13.51 -25.34
CA LEU A 139 -27.58 13.33 -26.73
C LEU A 139 -28.66 12.24 -26.85
N PRO A 140 -29.69 12.45 -27.69
CA PRO A 140 -30.71 11.44 -27.89
C PRO A 140 -30.13 10.17 -28.54
N ASP A 141 -30.53 9.01 -28.02
CA ASP A 141 -30.10 7.69 -28.50
C ASP A 141 -30.64 7.34 -29.91
N ASP A 142 -31.61 8.11 -30.43
CA ASP A 142 -32.15 7.89 -31.77
C ASP A 142 -31.36 8.66 -32.84
N ARG A 143 -31.03 7.93 -33.90
CA ARG A 143 -30.15 8.38 -34.97
C ARG A 143 -30.71 9.58 -35.76
N GLU A 144 -32.02 9.78 -35.76
CA GLU A 144 -32.68 10.91 -36.44
C GLU A 144 -32.58 12.20 -35.62
N ALA A 145 -32.82 12.15 -34.30
CA ALA A 145 -32.68 13.33 -33.44
C ALA A 145 -31.21 13.74 -33.22
N PHE A 146 -30.27 12.78 -33.17
CA PHE A 146 -28.83 13.07 -33.12
C PHE A 146 -28.36 13.85 -34.36
N ALA A 147 -28.81 13.44 -35.55
CA ALA A 147 -28.49 14.12 -36.80
C ALA A 147 -29.17 15.49 -36.93
N ALA A 148 -30.28 15.72 -36.23
CA ALA A 148 -30.92 17.02 -36.13
C ALA A 148 -30.16 17.97 -35.19
N ALA A 149 -29.75 17.49 -34.00
CA ALA A 149 -29.01 18.28 -33.01
C ALA A 149 -27.66 18.82 -33.55
N LEU A 150 -26.92 18.01 -34.32
CA LEU A 150 -25.65 18.43 -34.93
C LEU A 150 -25.77 19.46 -36.06
N ARG A 151 -26.97 19.69 -36.62
CA ARG A 151 -27.19 20.70 -37.66
C ARG A 151 -27.54 22.08 -37.11
N THR A 152 -28.08 22.15 -35.89
CA THR A 152 -28.59 23.39 -35.32
C THR A 152 -27.47 24.35 -34.88
N GLU A 153 -26.30 23.85 -34.49
CA GLU A 153 -25.16 24.69 -34.09
C GLU A 153 -24.44 25.40 -35.24
N ALA A 154 -24.80 25.11 -36.50
CA ALA A 154 -24.18 25.73 -37.67
C ALA A 154 -24.92 26.99 -38.18
N ASP A 155 -26.07 27.36 -37.60
CA ASP A 155 -26.98 28.37 -38.17
C ASP A 155 -27.32 29.57 -37.26
N ASP A 156 -26.76 29.65 -36.04
CA ASP A 156 -26.88 30.85 -35.18
C ASP A 156 -25.50 31.54 -35.07
N GLY A 157 -25.33 32.59 -35.87
CA GLY A 157 -24.13 33.44 -35.93
C GLY A 157 -24.04 34.55 -34.89
#